data_AF-A0A950ALD3-F1
#
_entry.id   AF-A0A950ALD3-F1
#
_cell.length_a   1.000
_cell.length_b   1.000
_cell.length_c   1.000
_cell.angle_alpha   90.00
_cell.angle_beta   90.00
_cell.angle_gamma   90.00
#
_symmetry.space_group_name_H-M   'P 1'
#
loop_
_entity.id
_entity.type
_entity.pdbx_description
1 polymer ?
#
loop_
_entity_poly.entity_id
_entity_poly.type
_entity_poly.pdbx_seq_one_letter_code
_entity_poly.pdbx_strand_id
1 'polypeptide(L)'
;MATKPTRFQQQACDHLAEALALIVEGARLDGRGNFDTEDLTAIADRLAKASSAFALDEIVARALERRCRSLGLRSGTSDLLMVVESETRPLETLLLSDEEFKGHVERLDEELGEV
;
A
#
# COMPACT_ATOMS: atom_id res chain seq x y z
N MET A 1 15.40 20.99 10.37
CA MET A 1 14.72 21.29 9.09
C MET A 1 14.72 20.01 8.26
N ALA A 2 13.56 19.42 8.00
CA ALA A 2 13.46 18.33 7.04
C ALA A 2 13.66 18.92 5.64
N THR A 3 14.80 18.63 5.01
CA THR A 3 15.04 18.99 3.61
C THR A 3 14.05 18.24 2.73
N LYS A 4 13.40 18.94 1.80
CA LYS A 4 12.48 18.31 0.84
C LYS A 4 13.19 17.15 0.11
N PRO A 5 12.54 15.99 -0.05
CA PRO A 5 13.13 14.86 -0.77
C PRO A 5 13.52 15.26 -2.20
N THR A 6 14.71 14.85 -2.61
CA THR A 6 15.19 15.05 -3.98
C THR A 6 14.33 14.27 -4.98
N ARG A 7 14.40 14.66 -6.26
CA ARG A 7 13.70 13.95 -7.35
C ARG A 7 14.10 12.47 -7.41
N PHE A 8 15.39 12.17 -7.20
CA PHE A 8 15.88 10.78 -7.16
C PHE A 8 15.33 10.00 -5.97
N GLN A 9 15.21 10.63 -4.79
CA GLN A 9 14.60 9.99 -3.62
C GLN A 9 13.13 9.68 -3.88
N GLN A 10 12.38 10.61 -4.49
CA GLN A 10 10.97 10.37 -4.83
C GLN A 10 10.83 9.22 -5.83
N GLN A 11 11.68 9.16 -6.86
CA GLN A 11 11.69 8.05 -7.82
C GLN A 11 12.06 6.72 -7.18
N ALA A 12 13.02 6.71 -6.25
CA ALA A 12 13.36 5.51 -5.49
C ALA A 12 12.15 5.02 -4.68
N CYS A 13 11.41 5.92 -4.02
CA CYS A 13 10.18 5.57 -3.32
C CYS A 13 9.12 4.96 -4.25
N ASP A 14 8.95 5.52 -5.45
CA ASP A 14 8.03 4.97 -6.46
C ASP A 14 8.41 3.54 -6.89
N HIS A 15 9.70 3.27 -7.09
CA HIS A 15 10.19 1.93 -7.44
C HIS A 15 10.04 0.93 -6.29
N LEU A 16 10.27 1.36 -5.04
CA LEU A 16 10.09 0.50 -3.87
C LEU A 16 8.62 0.14 -3.65
N ALA A 17 7.72 1.12 -3.81
CA ALA A 17 6.29 0.91 -3.75
C ALA A 17 5.79 0.00 -4.88
N GLU A 18 6.34 0.16 -6.09
CA GLU A 18 6.06 -0.73 -7.22
C GLU A 18 6.50 -2.16 -6.96
N ALA A 19 7.72 -2.34 -6.45
CA ALA A 19 8.24 -3.66 -6.10
C ALA A 19 7.33 -4.36 -5.06
N LEU A 20 6.90 -3.63 -4.02
CA LEU A 20 5.97 -4.14 -3.02
C LEU A 20 4.64 -4.58 -3.67
N ALA A 21 4.05 -3.73 -4.51
CA ALA A 21 2.78 -4.03 -5.18
C ALA A 21 2.90 -5.26 -6.11
N LEU A 22 3.98 -5.35 -6.90
CA LEU A 22 4.20 -6.45 -7.84
C LEU A 22 4.46 -7.79 -7.13
N ILE A 23 5.20 -7.79 -6.03
CA ILE A 23 5.43 -9.00 -5.22
C ILE A 23 4.09 -9.52 -4.71
N VAL A 24 3.26 -8.64 -4.14
CA VAL A 24 1.96 -9.03 -3.59
C VAL A 24 1.00 -9.45 -4.69
N GLU A 25 0.96 -8.75 -5.82
CA GLU A 25 0.18 -9.17 -6.98
C GLU A 25 0.59 -10.56 -7.48
N GLY A 26 1.89 -10.81 -7.64
CA GLY A 26 2.42 -12.12 -8.00
C GLY A 26 1.98 -13.20 -7.02
N ALA A 27 2.09 -12.95 -5.71
CA ALA A 27 1.62 -13.87 -4.67
C ALA A 27 0.11 -14.15 -4.77
N ARG A 28 -0.71 -13.12 -5.01
CA ARG A 28 -2.17 -13.29 -5.17
C ARG A 28 -2.51 -14.09 -6.42
N LEU A 29 -1.85 -13.82 -7.55
CA LEU A 29 -2.06 -14.54 -8.81
C LEU A 29 -1.67 -16.02 -8.71
N ASP A 30 -0.66 -16.34 -7.91
CA ASP A 30 -0.23 -17.71 -7.60
C ASP A 30 -1.14 -18.41 -6.55
N GLY A 31 -2.24 -17.76 -6.14
CA GLY A 31 -3.20 -18.31 -5.19
C GLY A 31 -2.83 -18.13 -3.71
N ARG A 32 -1.96 -17.16 -3.41
CA ARG A 32 -1.39 -16.82 -2.08
C ARG A 32 -0.59 -17.92 -1.40
N GLY A 33 -0.66 -19.19 -1.84
CA GLY A 33 0.21 -20.30 -1.41
C GLY A 33 0.62 -20.22 0.06
N ASN A 34 1.93 -20.05 0.28
CA ASN A 34 2.54 -19.85 1.61
C ASN A 34 2.81 -18.37 1.95
N PHE A 35 2.45 -17.43 1.07
CA PHE A 35 2.75 -16.01 1.24
C PHE A 35 1.71 -15.35 2.15
N ASP A 36 2.12 -15.03 3.37
CA ASP A 36 1.25 -14.50 4.40
C ASP A 36 1.63 -13.07 4.85
N THR A 37 0.98 -12.62 5.92
CA THR A 37 1.21 -11.31 6.53
C THR A 37 2.62 -11.16 7.09
N GLU A 38 3.23 -12.22 7.61
CA GLU A 38 4.59 -12.18 8.16
C GLU A 38 5.60 -12.01 7.03
N ASP A 39 5.44 -12.76 5.94
CA ASP A 39 6.26 -12.62 4.72
C ASP A 39 6.17 -11.21 4.14
N LEU A 40 4.94 -10.68 4.03
CA LEU A 40 4.71 -9.32 3.55
C LEU A 40 5.39 -8.28 4.45
N THR A 41 5.25 -8.41 5.77
CA THR A 41 5.89 -7.51 6.74
C THR A 41 7.41 -7.55 6.59
N ALA A 42 8.00 -8.74 6.49
CA ALA A 42 9.43 -8.91 6.35
C ALA A 42 9.98 -8.33 5.02
N ILE A 43 9.20 -8.38 3.94
CA ILE A 43 9.57 -7.75 2.67
C ILE A 43 9.47 -6.24 2.76
N ALA A 44 8.36 -5.73 3.31
CA ALA A 44 8.14 -4.30 3.43
C ALA A 44 9.20 -3.63 4.30
N ASP A 45 9.61 -4.27 5.41
CA ASP A 45 10.72 -3.83 6.25
C ASP A 45 12.06 -3.77 5.52
N ARG A 46 12.34 -4.75 4.65
CA ARG A 46 13.57 -4.76 3.84
C ARG A 46 13.56 -3.65 2.79
N LEU A 47 12.41 -3.37 2.18
CA LEU A 47 12.24 -2.26 1.23
C LEU A 47 12.39 -0.90 1.93
N ALA A 48 11.82 -0.74 3.12
CA ALA A 48 11.98 0.48 3.92
C ALA A 48 13.46 0.74 4.25
N LYS A 49 14.23 -0.30 4.60
CA LYS A 49 15.68 -0.19 4.83
C LYS A 49 16.49 0.19 3.59
N ALA A 50 15.97 -0.05 2.39
CA ALA A 50 16.61 0.37 1.14
C ALA A 50 16.43 1.88 0.87
N SER A 51 15.47 2.52 1.56
CA SER A 51 15.24 3.96 1.50
C SER A 51 15.92 4.67 2.66
N SER A 52 16.67 5.73 2.38
CA SER A 52 17.20 6.62 3.41
C SER A 52 16.31 7.84 3.69
N ALA A 53 15.20 7.98 2.96
CA ALA A 53 14.43 9.23 2.87
C ALA A 53 12.93 9.07 3.14
N PHE A 54 12.44 7.83 3.15
CA PHE A 54 11.02 7.52 3.33
C PHE A 54 10.90 6.35 4.30
N ALA A 55 9.93 6.43 5.21
CA ALA A 55 9.64 5.32 6.11
C ALA A 55 8.76 4.29 5.38
N LEU A 56 8.46 3.21 6.10
CA LEU A 56 7.61 2.15 5.60
C LEU A 56 6.22 2.68 5.19
N ASP A 57 5.63 3.54 6.01
CA ASP A 57 4.28 4.06 5.80
C ASP A 57 4.15 4.83 4.48
N GLU A 58 5.14 5.64 4.08
CA GLU A 58 5.09 6.32 2.78
C GLU A 58 5.23 5.36 1.60
N ILE A 59 6.02 4.29 1.75
CA ILE A 59 6.16 3.27 0.70
C ILE A 59 4.83 2.50 0.57
N VAL A 60 4.20 2.15 1.69
CA VAL A 60 2.90 1.47 1.73
C VAL A 60 1.81 2.35 1.13
N ALA A 61 1.73 3.63 1.52
CA ALA A 61 0.76 4.57 0.96
C ALA A 61 0.87 4.66 -0.57
N ARG A 62 2.10 4.74 -1.11
CA ARG A 62 2.31 4.73 -2.57
C ARG A 62 1.95 3.41 -3.21
N ALA A 63 2.20 2.28 -2.56
CA ALA A 63 1.82 0.97 -3.08
C ALA A 63 0.29 0.83 -3.15
N LEU A 64 -0.41 1.30 -2.11
CA LEU A 64 -1.88 1.36 -2.07
C LEU A 64 -2.44 2.27 -3.15
N GLU A 65 -1.87 3.47 -3.34
CA GLU A 65 -2.30 4.40 -4.39
C GLU A 65 -2.11 3.80 -5.80
N ARG A 66 -1.05 3.00 -6.01
CA ARG A 66 -0.87 2.26 -7.27
C ARG A 66 -1.96 1.21 -7.46
N ARG A 67 -2.31 0.48 -6.40
CA ARG A 67 -3.38 -0.52 -6.43
C ARG A 67 -4.76 0.12 -6.65
N CYS A 68 -5.07 1.22 -5.97
CA CYS A 68 -6.31 1.97 -6.19
C CYS A 68 -6.45 2.36 -7.67
N ARG A 69 -5.38 2.92 -8.26
CA ARG A 69 -5.36 3.30 -9.67
C ARG A 69 -5.51 2.12 -10.63
N SER A 70 -4.88 0.98 -10.37
CA SER A 70 -5.03 -0.21 -11.23
C SER A 70 -6.44 -0.79 -11.20
N LEU A 71 -7.16 -0.59 -10.10
CA LEU A 71 -8.54 -1.02 -9.91
C LEU A 71 -9.59 0.00 -10.34
N GLY A 72 -9.18 1.18 -10.82
CA GLY A 72 -10.07 2.26 -11.27
C GLY A 72 -10.72 3.06 -10.12
N LEU A 73 -10.16 2.96 -8.91
CA LEU A 73 -10.61 3.74 -7.75
C LEU A 73 -10.11 5.19 -7.83
N ARG A 74 -10.78 6.11 -7.12
CA ARG A 74 -10.47 7.53 -7.18
C ARG A 74 -9.07 7.80 -6.60
N SER A 75 -8.43 8.87 -7.08
CA SER A 75 -7.18 9.37 -6.49
C SER A 75 -7.43 9.79 -5.05
N GLY A 76 -6.46 9.52 -4.15
CA GLY A 76 -6.54 9.91 -2.74
C GLY A 76 -7.27 8.90 -1.84
N THR A 77 -7.82 7.83 -2.42
CA THR A 77 -8.40 6.72 -1.67
C THR A 77 -7.36 5.99 -0.79
N SER A 78 -6.08 5.98 -1.19
CA SER A 78 -5.03 5.43 -0.33
C SER A 78 -4.89 6.16 0.99
N ASP A 79 -5.17 7.47 1.03
CA ASP A 79 -5.04 8.27 2.24
C ASP A 79 -6.09 7.85 3.26
N LEU A 80 -7.28 7.42 2.82
CA LEU A 80 -8.31 6.86 3.69
C LEU A 80 -7.82 5.59 4.40
N LEU A 81 -7.18 4.69 3.63
CA LEU A 81 -6.62 3.45 4.16
C LEU A 81 -5.48 3.69 5.17
N MET A 82 -4.76 4.81 5.04
CA MET A 82 -3.67 5.16 5.95
C MET A 82 -4.12 5.88 7.22
N VAL A 83 -5.33 6.47 7.22
CA VAL A 83 -5.82 7.37 8.30
C VAL A 83 -6.88 6.70 9.17
N VAL A 84 -7.68 5.78 8.64
CA VAL A 84 -8.74 5.14 9.42
C VAL A 84 -8.17 4.01 10.28
N GLU A 85 -8.47 4.05 11.58
CA GLU A 85 -8.27 2.91 12.47
C GLU A 85 -9.23 1.80 12.06
N SER A 86 -8.79 0.96 11.12
CA SER A 86 -9.54 -0.19 10.64
C SER A 86 -9.03 -1.48 11.27
N GLU A 87 -9.86 -2.53 11.25
CA GLU A 87 -9.47 -3.86 11.72
C GLU A 87 -8.28 -4.44 10.94
N THR A 88 -8.05 -3.98 9.70
CA THR A 88 -6.96 -4.43 8.83
C THR A 88 -5.91 -3.32 8.70
N ARG A 89 -4.64 -3.66 8.93
CA ARG A 89 -3.55 -2.67 8.81
C ARG A 89 -3.35 -2.27 7.34
N PRO A 90 -2.91 -1.03 7.03
CA PRO A 90 -2.76 -0.58 5.65
C PRO A 90 -1.91 -1.53 4.79
N LEU A 91 -0.80 -2.05 5.34
CA LEU A 91 0.05 -3.02 4.66
C LEU A 91 -0.71 -4.32 4.34
N GLU A 92 -1.49 -4.85 5.28
CA GLU A 92 -2.25 -6.10 5.13
C GLU A 92 -3.34 -5.97 4.07
N THR A 93 -3.87 -4.77 3.85
CA THR A 93 -4.87 -4.55 2.78
C THR A 93 -4.31 -4.88 1.40
N LEU A 94 -2.99 -4.84 1.18
CA LEU A 94 -2.38 -5.28 -0.09
C LEU A 94 -2.62 -6.77 -0.35
N LEU A 95 -2.77 -7.60 0.69
CA LEU A 95 -3.02 -9.04 0.50
C LEU A 95 -4.43 -9.32 0.01
N LEU A 96 -5.41 -8.47 0.33
CA LEU A 96 -6.83 -8.66 -0.04
C LEU A 96 -7.00 -8.96 -1.53
N SER A 97 -8.05 -9.69 -1.89
CA SER A 97 -8.42 -9.92 -3.28
C SER A 97 -8.87 -8.60 -3.88
N ASP A 98 -9.01 -8.51 -5.21
CA ASP A 98 -9.46 -7.24 -5.79
C ASP A 98 -10.89 -6.89 -5.38
N GLU A 99 -11.74 -7.90 -5.16
CA GLU A 99 -13.09 -7.73 -4.65
C GLU A 99 -13.09 -7.32 -3.17
N GLU A 100 -12.31 -8.01 -2.33
CA GLU A 100 -12.17 -7.69 -0.90
C GLU A 100 -11.60 -6.28 -0.70
N PHE A 101 -10.60 -5.89 -1.51
CA PHE A 101 -9.98 -4.58 -1.43
C PHE A 101 -10.94 -3.47 -1.84
N LYS A 102 -11.66 -3.63 -2.96
CA LYS A 102 -12.68 -2.66 -3.40
C LYS A 102 -13.77 -2.50 -2.35
N GLY A 103 -14.33 -3.61 -1.86
CA GLY A 103 -15.36 -3.57 -0.83
C GLY A 103 -14.86 -3.01 0.51
N HIS A 104 -13.57 -3.11 0.82
CA HIS A 104 -13.00 -2.44 1.98
C HIS A 104 -12.90 -0.92 1.78
N VAL A 105 -12.40 -0.48 0.62
CA VAL A 105 -12.31 0.93 0.24
C VAL A 105 -13.69 1.60 0.21
N GLU A 106 -14.68 0.96 -0.41
CA GLU A 106 -16.03 1.51 -0.56
C GLU A 106 -16.69 1.72 0.80
N ARG A 107 -16.54 0.76 1.73
CA ARG A 107 -17.01 0.92 3.12
C ARG A 107 -16.35 2.11 3.82
N LEU A 108 -15.04 2.30 3.64
CA LEU A 108 -14.35 3.45 4.21
C LEU A 108 -14.82 4.79 3.60
N ASP A 109 -15.10 4.82 2.29
CA ASP A 109 -15.66 6.00 1.62
C ASP A 109 -17.08 6.31 2.12
N GLU A 110 -17.90 5.28 2.37
CA GLU A 110 -19.24 5.42 2.98
C GLU A 110 -19.16 5.95 4.43
N GLU A 111 -18.32 5.36 5.27
CA GLU A 111 -18.15 5.77 6.67
C GLU A 111 -17.69 7.23 6.81
N LEU A 112 -16.88 7.72 5.87
CA LEU A 112 -16.38 9.10 5.87
C LEU A 112 -17.30 10.08 5.11
N GLY A 113 -18.14 9.57 4.20
CA GLY A 113 -19.12 10.34 3.44
C GLY A 113 -20.44 10.58 4.17
N GLU A 114 -20.74 9.83 5.24
CA GLU A 114 -21.89 10.04 6.13
C GLU A 114 -21.67 11.14 7.19
N VAL A 115 -20.63 11.97 7.08
CA VAL A 115 -20.33 13.12 7.98
C VAL A 115 -20.61 14.46 7.32
#